data_AF-A0A452GZL1-F1
#
_entry.id   AF-A0A452GZL1-F1
#
_cell.length_a   1.000
_cell.length_b   1.000
_cell.length_c   1.000
_cell.angle_alpha   90.00
_cell.angle_beta   90.00
_cell.angle_gamma   90.00
#
_symmetry.space_group_name_H-M   'P 1'
#
loop_
_entity.id
_entity.type
_entity.pdbx_description
1 polymer ?
#
loop_
_entity_poly.entity_id
_entity_poly.type
_entity_poly.pdbx_seq_one_letter_code
_entity_poly.pdbx_strand_id
1 'polypeptide(L)'
;MPEGEEKICAVCGDRATGYHFHVMTCEGCKGFFRRSISKGVCFTCPFTRNCTITKAKRRQCQACRLQKCLAVGMRKDSKVPPGRALGWAGASAVQGSRLARHRAGLVPCSGSWLAGP
;
A
#
# COMPACT_ATOMS: atom_id res chain seq x y z
N MET A 1 -34.76 -8.72 -3.31
CA MET A 1 -33.56 -8.45 -4.13
C MET A 1 -32.37 -8.57 -3.20
N PRO A 2 -31.55 -9.63 -3.22
CA PRO A 2 -30.49 -9.74 -2.23
C PRO A 2 -29.48 -8.63 -2.48
N GLU A 3 -29.18 -7.92 -1.40
CA GLU A 3 -28.36 -6.73 -1.34
C GLU A 3 -26.96 -7.00 -1.89
N GLY A 4 -26.53 -6.12 -2.79
CA GLY A 4 -25.23 -6.21 -3.43
C GLY A 4 -24.12 -6.19 -2.39
N GLU A 5 -23.31 -7.24 -2.39
CA GLU A 5 -22.09 -7.39 -1.62
C GLU A 5 -21.31 -6.05 -1.57
N GLU A 6 -21.26 -5.42 -0.40
CA GLU A 6 -20.58 -4.14 -0.26
C GLU A 6 -19.08 -4.38 -0.42
N LYS A 7 -18.56 -4.02 -1.59
CA LYS A 7 -17.13 -4.14 -1.90
C LYS A 7 -16.36 -3.15 -1.03
N ILE A 8 -15.42 -3.64 -0.24
CA ILE A 8 -14.58 -2.82 0.64
C ILE A 8 -13.18 -2.65 0.05
N CYS A 9 -12.63 -1.44 0.20
CA CYS A 9 -11.29 -1.11 -0.26
C CYS A 9 -10.24 -1.77 0.65
N ALA A 10 -9.46 -2.69 0.09
CA ALA A 10 -8.41 -3.43 0.82
C ALA A 10 -7.33 -2.53 1.47
N VAL A 11 -7.17 -1.29 0.98
CA VAL A 11 -6.16 -0.36 1.48
C VAL A 11 -6.63 0.44 2.69
N CYS A 12 -7.85 0.97 2.65
CA CYS A 12 -8.32 1.97 3.63
C CYS A 12 -9.68 1.68 4.26
N GLY A 13 -10.34 0.59 3.89
CA GLY A 13 -11.65 0.19 4.41
C GLY A 13 -12.83 1.04 3.95
N ASP A 14 -12.63 1.96 2.99
CA ASP A 14 -13.71 2.74 2.40
C ASP A 14 -14.49 1.93 1.35
N ARG A 15 -15.67 2.40 0.92
CA ARG A 15 -16.46 1.75 -0.13
C ARG A 15 -15.64 1.66 -1.42
N ALA A 16 -15.40 0.43 -1.90
CA ALA A 16 -14.71 0.19 -3.15
C ALA A 16 -15.65 0.36 -4.33
N THR A 17 -15.10 0.91 -5.41
CA THR A 17 -15.82 1.06 -6.68
C THR A 17 -15.59 -0.14 -7.59
N GLY A 18 -14.50 -0.88 -7.38
CA GLY A 18 -14.16 -2.07 -8.14
C GLY A 18 -12.69 -2.44 -8.03
N TYR A 19 -12.24 -3.28 -8.94
CA TYR A 19 -10.83 -3.65 -9.06
C TYR A 19 -10.05 -2.57 -9.82
N HIS A 20 -9.02 -2.03 -9.17
CA HIS A 20 -8.06 -1.12 -9.78
C HIS A 20 -6.66 -1.64 -9.48
N PHE A 21 -5.80 -1.73 -10.51
CA PHE A 21 -4.45 -2.29 -10.36
C PHE A 21 -4.46 -3.69 -9.72
N HIS A 22 -5.43 -4.53 -10.12
CA HIS A 22 -5.69 -5.90 -9.63
C HIS A 22 -6.20 -6.04 -8.19
N VAL A 23 -6.54 -4.95 -7.50
CA VAL A 23 -7.03 -5.01 -6.11
C VAL A 23 -8.35 -4.26 -5.96
N MET A 24 -9.25 -4.79 -5.13
CA MET A 24 -10.50 -4.12 -4.77
C MET A 24 -10.20 -2.82 -4.00
N THR A 25 -10.45 -1.67 -4.62
CA THR A 25 -10.08 -0.37 -4.05
C THR A 25 -11.11 0.72 -4.35
N CYS A 26 -11.04 1.81 -3.60
CA CYS A 26 -11.85 3.01 -3.81
C CYS A 26 -11.14 4.00 -4.76
N GLU A 27 -11.90 4.93 -5.34
CA GLU A 27 -11.36 5.97 -6.25
C GLU A 27 -10.22 6.78 -5.61
N GLY A 28 -10.29 7.00 -4.30
CA GLY A 28 -9.25 7.72 -3.56
C GLY A 28 -7.91 6.99 -3.56
N CYS A 29 -7.89 5.66 -3.45
CA CYS A 29 -6.65 4.87 -3.45
C CYS A 29 -6.16 4.59 -4.86
N LYS A 30 -7.07 4.36 -5.81
CA LYS A 30 -6.76 4.30 -7.25
C LYS A 30 -6.01 5.55 -7.73
N GLY A 31 -6.57 6.73 -7.50
CA GLY A 31 -5.97 7.99 -7.95
C GLY A 31 -4.64 8.31 -7.24
N PHE A 32 -4.55 7.97 -5.96
CA PHE A 32 -3.31 8.11 -5.20
C PHE A 32 -2.20 7.21 -5.79
N PHE A 33 -2.47 5.90 -5.92
CA PHE A 33 -1.50 4.94 -6.44
C PHE A 33 -1.00 5.34 -7.84
N ARG A 34 -1.90 5.72 -8.76
CA ARG A 34 -1.54 6.21 -10.10
C ARG A 34 -0.56 7.38 -10.06
N ARG A 35 -0.80 8.38 -9.21
CA ARG A 35 0.09 9.55 -9.12
C ARG A 35 1.43 9.21 -8.47
N SER A 36 1.41 8.36 -7.43
CA SER A 36 2.60 7.95 -6.71
C SER A 36 3.58 7.18 -7.59
N ILE A 37 3.08 6.20 -8.37
CA ILE A 37 3.93 5.36 -9.24
C ILE A 37 4.37 6.10 -10.51
N SER A 38 3.53 6.95 -11.11
CA SER A 38 3.89 7.64 -12.35
C SER A 38 4.94 8.73 -12.12
N LYS A 39 4.90 9.39 -10.96
CA LYS A 39 5.88 10.44 -10.62
C LYS A 39 7.12 9.90 -9.92
N GLY A 40 7.15 8.61 -9.55
CA GLY A 40 8.26 8.03 -8.77
C GLY A 40 8.50 8.74 -7.44
N VAL A 41 7.45 9.29 -6.82
CA VAL A 41 7.60 10.14 -5.62
C VAL A 41 7.95 9.26 -4.43
N CYS A 42 9.11 9.53 -3.83
CA CYS A 42 9.49 8.99 -2.54
C CYS A 42 8.78 9.77 -1.42
N PHE A 43 7.91 9.09 -0.69
CA PHE A 43 7.24 9.67 0.47
C PHE A 43 7.99 9.28 1.76
N THR A 44 8.21 10.25 2.63
CA THR A 44 8.72 10.01 3.99
C THR A 44 7.55 9.91 4.96
N CYS A 45 7.60 8.92 5.87
CA CYS A 45 6.61 8.85 6.93
C CYS A 45 6.97 9.88 8.01
N PRO A 46 6.05 10.77 8.42
CA PRO A 46 6.29 11.71 9.52
C PRO A 46 6.24 11.04 10.90
N PHE A 47 5.90 9.75 10.96
CA PHE A 47 5.79 8.93 12.17
C PHE A 47 6.76 7.74 12.08
N THR A 48 6.38 6.59 12.64
CA THR A 48 7.21 5.39 12.80
C THR A 48 7.03 4.35 11.68
N ARG A 49 6.58 4.76 10.48
CA ARG A 49 6.29 3.86 9.34
C ARG A 49 5.29 2.71 9.62
N ASN A 50 4.46 2.83 10.66
CA ASN A 50 3.46 1.82 11.05
C ASN A 50 2.01 2.36 11.02
N CYS A 51 1.75 3.44 10.29
CA CYS A 51 0.48 4.15 10.37
C CYS A 51 -0.69 3.29 9.88
N THR A 52 -1.74 3.18 10.70
CA THR A 52 -3.00 2.54 10.31
C THR A 52 -3.71 3.38 9.25
N ILE A 53 -3.95 2.80 8.08
CA ILE A 53 -4.62 3.46 6.95
C ILE A 53 -6.13 3.20 7.03
N THR A 54 -6.90 4.25 7.32
CA THR A 54 -8.37 4.23 7.35
C THR A 54 -8.94 5.35 6.47
N LYS A 55 -10.25 5.34 6.19
CA LYS A 55 -10.94 6.42 5.45
C LYS A 55 -10.61 7.82 5.96
N ALA A 56 -10.60 8.00 7.29
CA ALA A 56 -10.32 9.28 7.93
C ALA A 56 -8.82 9.64 7.92
N LYS A 57 -7.94 8.65 8.14
CA LYS A 57 -6.50 8.89 8.39
C LYS A 57 -5.60 8.68 7.16
N ARG A 58 -6.13 8.20 6.02
CA ARG A 58 -5.36 7.94 4.78
C ARG A 58 -4.68 9.18 4.17
N ARG A 59 -4.96 10.40 4.62
CA ARG A 59 -4.29 11.63 4.18
C ARG A 59 -3.09 12.01 5.07
N GLN A 60 -2.99 11.45 6.28
CA GLN A 60 -1.97 11.82 7.27
C GLN A 60 -0.58 11.26 6.95
N CYS A 61 -0.50 10.11 6.26
CA CYS A 61 0.78 9.53 5.88
C CYS A 61 0.72 8.91 4.48
N GLN A 62 1.35 9.59 3.52
CA GLN A 62 1.43 9.15 2.12
C GLN A 62 2.38 7.95 1.98
N ALA A 63 3.45 7.90 2.76
CA ALA A 63 4.41 6.80 2.76
C ALA A 63 3.75 5.47 3.14
N CYS A 64 3.14 5.39 4.33
CA CYS A 64 2.46 4.17 4.79
C CYS A 64 1.29 3.79 3.88
N ARG A 65 0.60 4.78 3.29
CA ARG A 65 -0.47 4.52 2.33
C ARG A 65 0.04 3.84 1.07
N LEU A 66 1.13 4.34 0.48
CA LEU A 66 1.72 3.74 -0.72
C LEU A 66 2.26 2.34 -0.41
N GLN A 67 2.93 2.18 0.73
CA GLN A 67 3.40 0.87 1.20
C GLN A 67 2.24 -0.12 1.35
N LYS A 68 1.12 0.29 1.95
CA LYS A 68 -0.09 -0.53 2.05
C LYS A 68 -0.65 -0.89 0.66
N CYS A 69 -0.70 0.05 -0.28
CA CYS A 69 -1.13 -0.22 -1.67
C CYS A 69 -0.30 -1.34 -2.31
N LEU A 70 1.03 -1.29 -2.18
CA LEU A 70 1.93 -2.32 -2.70
C LEU A 70 1.75 -3.64 -1.96
N ALA A 71 1.60 -3.60 -0.62
CA ALA A 71 1.43 -4.78 0.22
C ALA A 71 0.14 -5.56 -0.10
N VAL A 72 -0.95 -4.88 -0.48
CA VAL A 72 -2.19 -5.56 -0.92
C VAL A 72 -2.13 -6.05 -2.37
N GLY A 73 -1.03 -5.77 -3.10
CA GLY A 73 -0.81 -6.25 -4.46
C GLY A 73 -1.14 -5.25 -5.58
N MET A 74 -1.30 -3.95 -5.29
CA MET A 74 -1.46 -2.97 -6.36
C MET A 74 -0.15 -2.86 -7.16
N ARG A 75 -0.23 -3.02 -8.49
CA ARG A 75 0.93 -2.96 -9.40
C ARG A 75 0.60 -2.22 -10.69
N LYS A 76 1.60 -1.58 -11.29
CA LYS A 76 1.47 -0.81 -12.53
C LYS A 76 1.33 -1.72 -13.77
N ASP A 77 2.04 -2.84 -13.76
CA ASP A 77 2.16 -3.73 -14.92
C ASP A 77 1.33 -5.01 -14.73
N SER A 78 0.54 -5.36 -15.76
CA SER A 78 -0.16 -6.65 -15.87
C SER A 78 0.78 -7.83 -16.17
N LYS A 79 2.10 -7.63 -16.20
CA LYS A 79 3.06 -8.71 -16.42
C LYS A 79 3.27 -9.43 -15.09
N VAL A 80 2.46 -10.46 -14.84
CA VAL A 80 2.79 -11.51 -13.87
C VAL A 80 4.15 -12.08 -14.29
N PRO A 81 5.24 -11.96 -13.50
CA PRO A 81 6.41 -12.77 -13.76
C PRO A 81 5.97 -14.24 -13.55
N PRO A 82 6.17 -15.13 -14.53
CA PRO A 82 5.89 -16.54 -14.32
C PRO A 82 6.86 -17.04 -13.25
N GLY A 83 6.34 -17.44 -12.09
CA GLY A 83 7.12 -18.21 -11.12
C GLY A 83 7.56 -17.51 -9.83
N ARG A 84 6.70 -16.73 -9.16
CA ARG A 84 6.89 -16.50 -7.71
C ARG A 84 5.56 -16.38 -6.97
N ALA A 85 4.87 -17.52 -6.87
CA ALA A 85 3.97 -17.78 -5.76
C ALA A 85 4.82 -17.91 -4.49
N LEU A 86 5.06 -16.81 -3.77
CA LEU A 86 5.32 -16.92 -2.34
C LEU A 86 3.97 -16.75 -1.63
N GLY A 87 3.60 -17.81 -0.93
CA GLY A 87 2.34 -17.94 -0.21
C GLY A 87 2.03 -16.71 0.63
N TRP A 88 0.91 -16.06 0.29
CA TRP A 88 0.18 -15.20 1.22
C TRP A 88 -0.76 -16.11 2.02
N ALA A 89 -0.18 -16.99 2.82
CA ALA A 89 -0.94 -17.74 3.79
C ALA A 89 -1.33 -16.79 4.93
N GLY A 90 -2.63 -16.68 5.19
CA GLY A 90 -3.14 -16.53 6.54
C GLY A 90 -3.17 -15.11 7.11
N ALA A 91 -4.40 -14.63 7.28
CA ALA A 91 -4.74 -13.61 8.25
C ALA A 91 -4.51 -14.08 9.70
N SER A 92 -4.55 -13.08 10.60
CA SER A 92 -4.79 -13.15 12.06
C SER A 92 -3.59 -13.40 12.98
N ALA A 93 -3.17 -12.34 13.66
CA ALA A 93 -3.07 -12.32 15.12
C ALA A 93 -2.82 -10.89 15.63
N VAL A 94 -3.78 -10.39 16.40
CA VAL A 94 -3.57 -9.36 17.42
C VAL A 94 -2.60 -9.92 18.47
N GLN A 95 -1.55 -9.18 18.85
CA GLN A 95 -1.04 -8.99 20.23
C GLN A 95 0.39 -8.43 20.27
N GLY A 96 0.60 -7.46 21.17
CA GLY A 96 1.67 -7.49 22.18
C GLY A 96 3.15 -7.44 21.75
N SER A 97 3.79 -6.33 22.13
CA SER A 97 5.11 -6.25 22.79
C SER A 97 6.39 -6.87 22.18
N ARG A 98 7.41 -6.00 22.16
CA ARG A 98 8.87 -6.25 22.19
C ARG A 98 9.60 -6.61 20.87
N LEU A 99 10.29 -5.58 20.37
CA LEU A 99 11.69 -5.52 19.89
C LEU A 99 12.28 -6.79 19.22
N ALA A 100 12.53 -6.73 17.91
CA ALA A 100 13.88 -6.69 17.31
C ALA A 100 13.86 -7.09 15.82
N ARG A 101 14.43 -6.19 15.02
CA ARG A 101 15.40 -6.47 13.94
C ARG A 101 14.97 -7.29 12.69
N HIS A 102 14.92 -6.52 11.61
CA HIS A 102 15.48 -6.77 10.26
C HIS A 102 14.61 -7.35 9.13
N ARG A 103 14.56 -6.52 8.07
CA ARG A 103 14.37 -6.79 6.63
C ARG A 103 12.95 -7.05 6.15
N ALA A 104 12.14 -5.99 6.13
CA ALA A 104 11.16 -5.82 5.06
C ALA A 104 11.74 -4.81 4.06
N GLY A 105 11.90 -5.25 2.81
CA GLY A 105 12.50 -4.50 1.72
C GLY A 105 11.94 -3.09 1.61
N LEU A 106 12.76 -2.11 2.01
CA LEU A 106 12.63 -0.76 1.52
C LEU A 106 12.71 -0.85 0.00
N VAL A 107 11.70 -0.35 -0.70
CA VAL A 107 11.93 0.21 -2.04
C VAL A 107 13.12 1.16 -1.88
N PRO A 108 14.28 0.89 -2.50
CA PRO A 108 15.43 1.76 -2.35
C PRO A 108 15.08 3.08 -3.04
N CYS A 109 14.80 4.12 -2.25
CA CYS A 109 14.93 5.50 -2.68
C CYS A 109 16.44 5.80 -2.79
N SER A 110 17.17 5.07 -3.61
CA SER A 110 18.55 5.41 -3.98
C SER A 110 18.46 6.46 -5.08
N GLY A 111 18.40 7.71 -4.65
CA GLY A 111 18.40 8.89 -5.51
C GLY A 111 19.05 10.04 -4.76
N SER A 112 20.34 9.87 -4.46
CA SER A 112 21.22 10.95 -4.03
C SER A 112 21.38 11.94 -5.19
N TRP A 113 20.66 13.05 -5.14
CA TRP A 113 20.98 14.30 -5.81
C TRP A 113 20.92 15.32 -4.66
N LEU A 114 22.00 15.95 -4.18
CA LEU A 114 23.01 16.79 -4.81
C LEU A 114 24.25 16.72 -3.87
N ALA A 115 25.48 16.42 -4.31
CA ALA A 115 26.40 17.31 -5.01
C ALA A 115 26.53 18.70 -4.34
N GLY A 116 27.49 18.81 -3.41
CA GLY A 116 28.44 19.92 -3.25
C GLY A 116 27.95 21.28 -2.69
N PRO A 117 28.82 22.02 -1.98
CA PRO A 117 28.59 23.40 -1.56
C PRO A 117 28.65 24.40 -2.71
#